data_AF-A0AAW7TCW4-F1
#
_entry.id   AF-A0AAW7TCW4-F1
#
_cell.length_a   1.000
_cell.length_b   1.000
_cell.length_c   1.000
_cell.angle_alpha   90.00
_cell.angle_beta   90.00
_cell.angle_gamma   90.00
#
_symmetry.space_group_name_H-M   'P 1'
#
loop_
_entity.id
_entity.type
_entity.pdbx_description
1 polymer ?
#
loop_
_entity_poly.entity_id
_entity_poly.type
_entity_poly.pdbx_seq_one_letter_code
_entity_poly.pdbx_strand_id
1 'polypeptide(L)'
;MNVKTLANILEKTLIILKHYEHCTVDEMLDDLSTKLQHQKKQITSEIDYSHVMKQIKNMNKEEATTFLSSFKKEQLLQIGLQMNMKLQKRDTKQILIESIVSHCSFPELYAKMANRKSQKQMSEQI
;
A
#
# COMPACT_ATOMS: atom_id res chain seq x y z
N MET A 1 -14.94 -5.86 24.93
CA MET A 1 -13.49 -6.14 25.08
C MET A 1 -13.33 -7.31 26.03
N ASN A 2 -12.56 -8.34 25.66
CA ASN A 2 -12.34 -9.48 26.56
C ASN A 2 -11.13 -9.24 27.47
N VAL A 3 -11.02 -10.03 28.55
CA VAL A 3 -9.96 -9.89 29.57
C VAL A 3 -8.57 -10.05 28.96
N LYS A 4 -8.40 -10.92 27.96
CA LYS A 4 -7.14 -11.12 27.24
C LYS A 4 -6.71 -9.86 26.47
N THR A 5 -7.64 -9.18 25.82
CA THR A 5 -7.39 -7.90 25.14
C THR A 5 -7.01 -6.82 26.14
N LEU A 6 -7.70 -6.75 27.29
CA LEU A 6 -7.37 -5.80 28.35
C LEU A 6 -5.97 -6.05 28.93
N ALA A 7 -5.62 -7.30 29.22
CA ALA A 7 -4.29 -7.68 29.72
C ALA A 7 -3.18 -7.25 28.74
N ASN A 8 -3.36 -7.52 27.45
CA ASN A 8 -2.40 -7.12 26.41
C ASN A 8 -2.25 -5.59 26.31
N ILE A 9 -3.36 -4.83 26.44
CA ILE A 9 -3.29 -3.37 26.49
C ILE A 9 -2.49 -2.92 27.71
N LEU A 10 -2.76 -3.48 28.89
CA LEU A 10 -2.07 -3.11 30.13
C LEU A 10 -0.58 -3.46 30.09
N GLU A 11 -0.19 -4.60 29.52
CA GLU A 11 1.21 -4.99 29.32
C GLU A 11 1.96 -3.97 28.44
N LYS A 12 1.34 -3.55 27.34
CA LYS A 12 1.92 -2.53 26.46
C LYS A 12 2.00 -1.17 27.14
N THR A 13 0.96 -0.77 27.86
CA THR A 13 0.95 0.49 28.62
C THR A 13 2.03 0.48 29.69
N LEU A 14 2.25 -0.64 30.37
CA LEU A 14 3.30 -0.76 31.39
C LEU A 14 4.69 -0.50 30.83
N ILE A 15 5.00 -0.98 29.62
CA ILE A 15 6.29 -0.71 28.97
C ILE A 15 6.47 0.80 28.74
N ILE A 16 5.42 1.49 28.29
CA ILE A 16 5.44 2.93 28.08
C ILE A 16 5.66 3.65 29.41
N LEU A 17 4.91 3.28 30.46
CA LEU A 17 5.04 3.90 31.78
C LEU A 17 6.44 3.72 32.38
N LYS A 18 7.05 2.54 32.22
CA LYS A 18 8.43 2.29 32.67
C LYS A 18 9.45 3.19 31.97
N HIS A 19 9.24 3.53 30.70
CA HIS A 19 10.13 4.44 29.98
C HIS A 19 10.12 5.86 30.59
N TYR A 20 9.01 6.28 31.17
CA TYR A 20 8.84 7.61 31.77
C TYR A 20 8.85 7.58 33.31
N GLU A 21 9.34 6.50 33.93
CA GLU A 21 9.30 6.34 35.40
C GLU A 21 10.08 7.42 36.18
N HIS A 22 10.95 8.16 35.49
CA HIS A 22 11.80 9.21 36.03
C HIS A 22 11.25 10.62 35.82
N CYS A 23 10.10 10.78 35.17
CA CYS A 23 9.49 12.07 34.87
C CYS A 23 8.10 12.20 35.49
N THR A 24 7.60 13.43 35.54
CA THR A 24 6.21 13.71 35.90
C THR A 24 5.25 13.31 34.76
N VAL A 25 3.96 13.16 35.10
CA VAL A 25 2.92 12.86 34.12
C VAL A 25 2.82 13.97 33.06
N ASP A 26 2.95 15.23 33.45
CA ASP A 26 2.88 16.35 32.51
C ASP A 26 4.03 16.31 31.49
N GLU A 27 5.26 16.05 31.93
CA GLU A 27 6.42 15.89 31.06
C GLU A 27 6.27 14.70 30.10
N MET A 28 5.72 13.58 30.59
CA MET A 28 5.39 12.42 29.75
C MET A 28 4.35 12.78 28.68
N LEU A 29 3.27 13.49 29.06
CA LEU A 29 2.20 13.85 28.14
C LEU A 29 2.68 14.85 27.09
N ASP A 30 3.53 15.81 27.46
CA ASP A 30 4.15 16.76 26.54
C ASP A 30 5.07 16.04 25.54
N ASP A 31 5.94 15.14 26.00
CA ASP A 31 6.82 14.37 25.13
C ASP A 31 6.03 13.42 24.20
N LEU A 32 5.01 12.72 24.71
CA LEU A 32 4.12 11.91 23.89
C LEU A 32 3.39 12.76 22.84
N SER A 33 2.92 13.96 23.21
CA SER A 33 2.27 14.90 22.30
C SER A 33 3.22 15.31 21.17
N THR A 34 4.46 15.68 21.49
CA THR A 34 5.46 16.06 20.48
C THR A 34 5.84 14.88 19.57
N LYS A 35 6.03 13.68 20.12
CA LYS A 35 6.30 12.45 19.34
C LYS A 35 5.14 12.09 18.41
N LEU A 36 3.90 12.22 18.88
CA LEU A 36 2.70 12.00 18.08
C LEU A 36 2.52 13.05 16.98
N GLN A 37 2.89 14.31 17.22
CA GLN A 37 2.86 15.35 16.20
C GLN A 37 3.92 15.14 15.12
N HIS A 38 5.13 14.71 15.50
CA HIS A 38 6.18 14.32 14.55
C HIS A 38 5.79 13.09 13.73
N GLN A 39 5.12 12.11 14.35
CA GLN A 39 4.54 10.98 13.63
C GLN A 39 3.40 11.42 12.70
N LYS A 40 2.50 12.32 13.10
CA LYS A 40 1.46 12.87 12.20
C LYS A 40 2.04 13.60 10.98
N LYS A 41 3.24 14.18 11.10
CA LYS A 41 3.94 14.82 9.96
C LYS A 41 4.53 13.79 8.97
N GLN A 42 4.78 12.56 9.41
CA GLN A 42 5.10 11.42 8.55
C GLN A 42 3.87 10.61 8.13
N ILE A 43 2.79 10.66 8.91
CA ILE A 43 1.48 10.06 8.65
C ILE A 43 0.55 11.15 8.12
N THR A 44 0.92 11.80 7.01
CA THR A 44 -0.11 12.36 6.13
C THR A 44 -0.87 11.15 5.58
N SER A 45 -1.98 10.78 6.23
CA SER A 45 -2.96 9.78 5.81
C SER A 45 -2.59 9.08 4.50
N GLU A 46 -1.73 8.06 4.57
CA GLU A 46 -1.54 7.19 3.42
C GLU A 46 -2.87 6.47 3.26
N ILE A 47 -3.72 7.03 2.41
CA ILE A 47 -4.93 6.37 1.97
C ILE A 47 -4.47 5.05 1.39
N ASP A 48 -4.87 3.95 2.02
CA ASP A 48 -4.46 2.62 1.60
C ASP A 48 -5.20 2.26 0.30
N TYR A 49 -4.45 2.21 -0.79
CA TYR A 49 -4.94 1.80 -2.10
C TYR A 49 -4.62 0.33 -2.41
N SER A 50 -4.25 -0.47 -1.42
CA SER A 50 -4.04 -1.92 -1.58
C SER A 50 -5.25 -2.64 -2.20
N HIS A 51 -6.47 -2.18 -1.92
CA HIS A 51 -7.69 -2.68 -2.53
C HIS A 51 -7.76 -2.40 -4.03
N VAL A 52 -7.33 -1.22 -4.48
CA VAL A 52 -7.27 -0.81 -5.89
C VAL A 52 -6.31 -1.73 -6.65
N MET A 53 -5.15 -2.04 -6.06
CA MET A 53 -4.16 -2.94 -6.65
C MET A 53 -4.71 -4.35 -6.85
N LYS A 54 -5.53 -4.85 -5.92
CA LYS A 54 -6.19 -6.17 -6.04
C LYS A 54 -7.25 -6.18 -7.13
N GLN A 55 -8.02 -5.10 -7.26
CA GLN A 55 -9.08 -5.00 -8.27
C GLN A 55 -8.50 -4.92 -9.68
N ILE A 56 -7.48 -4.08 -9.91
CA ILE A 56 -6.86 -3.90 -11.24
C ILE A 56 -6.26 -5.20 -11.77
N LYS A 57 -5.71 -6.07 -10.89
CA LYS A 57 -5.17 -7.38 -11.29
C LYS A 57 -6.19 -8.32 -11.92
N ASN A 58 -7.48 -8.13 -11.65
CA ASN A 58 -8.55 -8.97 -12.17
C ASN A 58 -9.34 -8.28 -13.30
N MET A 59 -8.93 -7.08 -13.72
CA MET A 59 -9.58 -6.30 -14.76
C MET A 59 -8.79 -6.41 -16.06
N ASN A 60 -9.50 -6.39 -17.19
CA ASN A 60 -8.87 -6.19 -18.49
C ASN A 60 -8.36 -4.74 -18.63
N LYS A 61 -7.59 -4.46 -19.69
CA LYS A 61 -6.96 -3.14 -19.91
C LYS A 61 -7.99 -2.00 -19.95
N GLU A 62 -9.14 -2.22 -20.59
CA GLU A 62 -10.18 -1.22 -20.80
C GLU A 62 -10.96 -0.94 -19.50
N GLU A 63 -11.27 -2.00 -18.74
CA GLU A 63 -11.88 -1.94 -17.41
C GLU A 63 -10.98 -1.21 -16.42
N ALA A 64 -9.68 -1.55 -16.39
CA ALA A 64 -8.71 -0.91 -15.50
C ALA A 64 -8.53 0.58 -15.82
N THR A 65 -8.50 0.94 -17.11
CA THR A 65 -8.41 2.34 -17.55
C THR A 65 -9.64 3.14 -17.11
N THR A 66 -10.83 2.56 -17.27
CA THR A 66 -12.10 3.18 -16.86
C THR A 66 -12.17 3.33 -15.34
N PHE A 67 -11.79 2.29 -14.60
CA PHE A 67 -11.77 2.29 -13.14
C PHE A 67 -10.82 3.35 -12.57
N LEU A 68 -9.59 3.40 -13.08
CA LEU A 68 -8.58 4.41 -12.68
C LEU A 68 -8.97 5.84 -13.06
N SER A 69 -9.81 6.02 -14.09
CA SER A 69 -10.31 7.34 -14.49
C SER A 69 -11.18 8.01 -13.43
N SER A 70 -11.75 7.26 -12.48
CA SER A 70 -12.52 7.82 -11.37
C SER A 70 -11.65 8.54 -10.33
N PHE A 71 -10.34 8.26 -10.28
CA PHE A 71 -9.42 8.81 -9.27
C PHE A 71 -8.88 10.18 -9.68
N LYS A 72 -8.55 11.02 -8.68
CA LYS A 72 -7.82 12.28 -8.90
C LYS A 72 -6.35 12.01 -9.21
N LYS A 73 -5.69 12.98 -9.85
CA LYS A 73 -4.27 12.87 -10.24
C LYS A 73 -3.36 12.56 -9.04
N GLU A 74 -3.61 13.22 -7.91
CA GLU A 74 -2.86 13.04 -6.68
C GLU A 74 -3.03 11.61 -6.14
N GLN A 75 -4.22 11.03 -6.27
CA GLN A 75 -4.51 9.67 -5.84
C GLN A 75 -3.80 8.64 -6.72
N LEU A 76 -3.74 8.87 -8.04
CA LEU A 76 -2.99 8.02 -8.97
C LEU A 76 -1.49 8.02 -8.65
N LEU A 77 -0.93 9.16 -8.25
CA LEU A 77 0.47 9.24 -7.81
C LEU A 77 0.71 8.41 -6.54
N GLN A 78 -0.23 8.43 -5.59
CA GLN A 78 -0.17 7.60 -4.38
C GLN A 78 -0.31 6.11 -4.69
N ILE A 79 -1.24 5.74 -5.58
CA ILE A 79 -1.38 4.36 -6.08
C ILE A 79 -0.07 3.89 -6.71
N GLY A 80 0.53 4.69 -7.58
CA GLY A 80 1.83 4.37 -8.19
C GLY A 80 2.95 4.22 -7.17
N LEU A 81 3.02 5.10 -6.17
CA LEU A 81 3.99 5.01 -5.07
C LEU A 81 3.86 3.69 -4.30
N GLN A 82 2.63 3.30 -3.92
CA GLN A 82 2.35 2.02 -3.24
C GLN A 82 2.65 0.79 -4.12
N MET A 83 2.61 0.96 -5.45
CA MET A 83 3.03 -0.04 -6.43
C MET A 83 4.54 -0.05 -6.72
N ASN A 84 5.34 0.73 -5.99
CA ASN A 84 6.78 0.93 -6.23
C ASN A 84 7.11 1.51 -7.62
N MET A 85 6.20 2.29 -8.21
CA MET A 85 6.37 2.95 -9.49
C MET A 85 6.92 4.38 -9.34
N LYS A 86 7.84 4.77 -10.22
CA LYS A 86 8.38 6.14 -10.29
C LYS A 86 7.54 7.01 -11.23
N LEU A 87 6.34 7.39 -10.79
CA LEU A 87 5.47 8.29 -11.54
C LEU A 87 5.85 9.77 -11.31
N GLN A 88 5.82 10.59 -12.36
CA GLN A 88 6.19 12.01 -12.25
C GLN A 88 4.96 12.90 -12.03
N LYS A 89 5.07 13.86 -11.10
CA LYS A 89 3.98 14.83 -10.84
C LYS A 89 3.64 15.69 -12.05
N ARG A 90 4.58 15.89 -12.98
CA ARG A 90 4.35 16.68 -14.22
C ARG A 90 3.48 15.95 -15.25
N ASP A 91 3.38 14.63 -15.15
CA ASP A 91 2.67 13.83 -16.16
C ASP A 91 1.17 14.10 -16.11
N THR A 92 0.50 13.92 -17.25
CA THR A 92 -0.95 14.08 -17.32
C THR A 92 -1.65 12.90 -16.62
N LYS A 93 -2.89 13.09 -16.20
CA LYS A 93 -3.70 12.03 -15.60
C LYS A 93 -3.74 10.77 -16.48
N GLN A 94 -3.87 10.97 -17.80
CA GLN A 94 -3.88 9.88 -18.78
C GLN A 94 -2.57 9.08 -18.79
N ILE A 95 -1.42 9.75 -18.79
CA ILE A 95 -0.10 9.10 -18.77
C ILE A 95 0.10 8.28 -17.48
N LEU A 96 -0.39 8.80 -16.34
CA LEU A 96 -0.34 8.08 -15.07
C LEU A 96 -1.18 6.80 -15.11
N ILE A 97 -2.39 6.86 -15.66
CA ILE A 97 -3.28 5.69 -15.82
C ILE A 97 -2.62 4.65 -16.72
N GLU A 98 -2.13 5.06 -17.89
CA GLU A 98 -1.46 4.16 -18.84
C GLU A 98 -0.24 3.46 -18.23
N SER A 99 0.54 4.20 -17.44
CA SER A 99 1.70 3.65 -16.74
C SER A 99 1.26 2.58 -15.73
N ILE A 100 0.26 2.87 -14.90
CA ILE A 100 -0.25 1.93 -13.87
C ILE A 100 -0.83 0.67 -14.53
N VAL A 101 -1.62 0.83 -15.59
CA VAL A 101 -2.22 -0.28 -16.33
C VAL A 101 -1.13 -1.13 -17.01
N SER A 102 -0.14 -0.50 -17.63
CA SER A 102 1.00 -1.21 -18.24
C SER A 102 1.73 -2.05 -17.20
N HIS A 103 2.05 -1.48 -16.03
CA HIS A 103 2.70 -2.19 -14.93
C HIS A 103 1.89 -3.42 -14.46
N CYS A 104 0.57 -3.29 -14.36
CA CYS A 104 -0.32 -4.38 -13.95
C CYS A 104 -0.56 -5.45 -15.03
N SER A 105 -0.29 -5.14 -16.30
CA SER A 105 -0.49 -6.06 -17.43
C SER A 105 0.68 -7.06 -17.60
N PHE A 106 1.87 -6.76 -17.04
CA PHE A 106 3.06 -7.61 -17.19
C PHE A 106 2.97 -8.99 -16.50
N PRO A 107 2.38 -9.16 -15.31
CA PRO A 107 2.29 -10.46 -14.65
C PRO A 107 1.56 -11.53 -15.48
N GLU A 108 0.47 -11.16 -16.18
CA GLU A 108 -0.24 -12.08 -17.07
C GLU A 108 0.58 -12.46 -18.30
N LEU A 109 1.37 -11.52 -18.83
CA LEU A 109 2.25 -11.77 -19.97
C LEU A 109 3.32 -12.82 -19.62
N TYR A 110 3.95 -12.69 -18.44
CA TYR A 110 4.91 -13.67 -17.95
C TYR A 110 4.25 -15.02 -17.62
N ALA A 111 3.06 -15.05 -17.02
CA ALA A 111 2.34 -16.29 -16.74
C ALA A 111 1.97 -17.04 -18.04
N LYS A 112 1.49 -16.33 -19.06
CA LYS A 112 1.19 -16.92 -20.38
C LYS A 112 2.46 -17.39 -21.09
N MET A 113 3.60 -16.71 -20.94
CA MET A 113 4.89 -17.13 -21.51
C MET A 113 5.52 -18.33 -20.79
N ALA A 114 5.37 -18.42 -19.47
CA ALA A 114 5.81 -19.58 -18.67
C ALA A 114 5.01 -20.84 -19.03
N ASN A 115 3.68 -20.72 -19.18
CA ASN A 115 2.81 -21.84 -19.54
C ASN A 115 3.02 -22.35 -20.98
N ARG A 116 3.46 -21.48 -21.92
CA ARG A 116 3.85 -21.91 -23.28
C ARG A 116 5.09 -22.80 -23.31
N LYS A 117 6.06 -22.59 -22.41
CA LYS A 117 7.25 -23.45 -22.32
C LYS A 117 6.92 -24.85 -21.81
N SER A 118 5.98 -24.97 -20.88
CA SER A 118 5.52 -26.24 -20.32
C SER A 118 4.77 -27.10 -21.33
N GLN A 119 3.89 -26.51 -22.16
CA GLN A 119 3.12 -27.28 -23.13
C GLN A 119 3.97 -27.81 -24.30
N LYS A 120 4.98 -27.06 -24.73
CA LYS A 120 5.85 -27.47 -25.86
C LYS A 120 6.71 -28.70 -25.54
N GLN A 121 7.13 -28.86 -24.27
CA GLN A 121 7.89 -30.03 -23.83
C GLN A 121 7.03 -31.31 -23.71
N MET A 122 5.71 -31.18 -23.57
CA MET A 122 4.80 -32.33 -23.43
C MET A 122 4.32 -32.87 -24.79
N SER A 123 4.32 -32.03 -25.83
CA SER A 123 3.98 -32.43 -27.21
C SER A 123 5.15 -33.04 -28.00
N GLU A 124 6.38 -32.96 -27.50
CA GLU A 124 7.58 -33.51 -28.15
C GLU A 124 7.99 -34.90 -27.59
N GLN A 125 7.20 -35.49 -26.68
CA GLN A 125 7.41 -36.82 -26.10
C GLN A 125 6.35 -37.88 -26.50
N ILE A 126 5.57 -37.63 -27.55
CA ILE A 126 4.62 -38.60 -28.11
C ILE A 126 5.13 -39.11 -29.44
#